data_AF-A0A4Y9III3-F1
#
_entry.id   AF-A0A4Y9III3-F1
#
_cell.length_a   1.000
_cell.length_b   1.000
_cell.length_c   1.000
_cell.angle_alpha   90.00
_cell.angle_beta   90.00
_cell.angle_gamma   90.00
#
_symmetry.space_group_name_H-M   'P 1'
#
loop_
_entity.id
_entity.type
_entity.pdbx_description
1 polymer ?
#
loop_
_entity_poly.entity_id
_entity_poly.type
_entity_poly.pdbx_seq_one_letter_code
_entity_poly.pdbx_strand_id
1 'polypeptide(L)'
;MRKISIIFCLCLLFCNCDSRSPLIKDDKTLRSLIDKALNENDEFAYSEVRAHYFSEERLQDFCYYAIKMANKYDYPDAYYDVFVTLTLTENKPIDSLENKTRCLALYYLLKAKELGSERGKYDIQNIFPDSIPNSTYYLEEMSKE
;
A
#
# COMPACT_ATOMS: atom_id res chain seq x y z
N MET A 1 -49.07 18.77 -9.94
CA MET A 1 -48.89 18.63 -8.48
C MET A 1 -47.90 17.48 -8.27
N ARG A 2 -46.59 17.72 -8.33
CA ARG A 2 -45.69 18.24 -7.28
C ARG A 2 -45.50 17.23 -6.13
N LYS A 3 -44.23 16.78 -6.02
CA LYS A 3 -43.50 16.28 -4.82
C LYS A 3 -43.34 14.76 -4.64
N ILE A 4 -42.45 14.13 -5.42
CA ILE A 4 -41.59 13.03 -4.93
C ILE A 4 -40.21 13.16 -5.60
N SER A 5 -39.38 14.09 -5.11
CA SER A 5 -37.98 14.22 -5.58
C SER A 5 -37.02 14.67 -4.47
N ILE A 6 -37.34 14.41 -3.19
CA ILE A 6 -36.54 14.94 -2.06
C ILE A 6 -36.19 13.83 -1.05
N ILE A 7 -35.84 12.62 -1.52
CA ILE A 7 -35.30 11.57 -0.62
C ILE A 7 -33.94 11.04 -1.10
N PHE A 8 -33.50 11.37 -2.32
CA PHE A 8 -32.19 10.91 -2.82
C PHE A 8 -31.01 11.86 -2.53
N CYS A 9 -31.28 13.08 -2.03
CA CYS A 9 -30.24 14.10 -1.80
C CYS A 9 -29.71 14.19 -0.36
N LEU A 10 -30.21 13.39 0.59
CA LEU A 10 -29.76 13.47 1.99
C LEU A 10 -28.63 12.50 2.36
N CYS A 11 -28.33 11.49 1.54
CA CYS A 11 -27.17 10.61 1.75
C CYS A 11 -25.86 11.21 1.22
N LEU A 12 -25.92 12.25 0.37
CA LEU A 12 -24.72 12.90 -0.20
C LEU A 12 -24.12 13.97 0.73
N LEU A 13 -24.76 14.28 1.86
CA LEU A 13 -24.32 15.35 2.77
C LEU A 13 -23.55 14.87 4.01
N PHE A 14 -23.25 13.57 4.12
CA PHE A 14 -22.39 13.02 5.19
C PHE A 14 -21.07 12.41 4.70
N CYS A 15 -20.74 12.48 3.41
CA CYS A 15 -19.37 12.30 2.96
C CYS A 15 -18.63 13.65 2.92
N ASN A 16 -18.56 14.33 4.06
CA ASN A 16 -17.37 15.15 4.33
C ASN A 16 -16.23 14.17 4.56
N CYS A 17 -15.71 13.59 3.48
CA CYS A 17 -14.44 12.88 3.51
C CYS A 17 -13.37 13.97 3.62
N ASP A 18 -13.15 14.47 4.83
CA ASP A 18 -11.96 15.23 5.13
C ASP A 18 -10.80 14.22 5.05
N SER A 19 -10.26 14.06 3.85
CA SER A 19 -9.41 12.92 3.46
C SER A 19 -7.97 13.06 3.95
N ARG A 20 -7.74 13.79 5.04
CA ARG A 20 -6.44 13.83 5.72
C ARG A 20 -6.63 13.15 7.07
N SER A 21 -6.10 11.93 7.21
CA SER A 21 -6.00 11.35 8.55
C SER A 21 -5.20 12.35 9.40
N PRO A 22 -5.73 12.81 10.54
CA PRO A 22 -4.99 13.72 11.39
C PRO A 22 -3.67 13.07 11.77
N LEU A 23 -2.56 13.80 11.58
CA LEU A 23 -1.24 13.35 11.98
C LEU A 23 -1.30 12.84 13.43
N ILE A 24 -0.90 11.58 13.65
CA ILE A 24 -0.90 10.98 15.00
C ILE A 24 0.14 11.74 15.84
N LYS A 25 -0.34 12.51 16.82
CA LYS A 25 0.50 13.44 17.61
C LYS A 25 1.18 12.79 18.81
N ASP A 26 0.75 11.60 19.20
CA ASP A 26 1.27 10.93 20.38
C ASP A 26 1.70 9.47 20.09
N ASP A 27 2.88 9.11 20.60
CA ASP A 27 3.51 7.81 20.39
C ASP A 27 2.66 6.64 20.91
N LYS A 28 1.85 6.88 21.95
CA LYS A 28 1.03 5.82 22.55
C LYS A 28 -0.08 5.40 21.60
N THR A 29 -0.74 6.37 20.96
CA THR A 29 -1.75 6.11 19.93
C THR A 29 -1.13 5.42 18.72
N LEU A 30 0.03 5.88 18.24
CA LEU A 30 0.72 5.24 17.12
C LEU A 30 1.05 3.77 17.44
N ARG A 31 1.63 3.50 18.62
CA ARG A 31 1.92 2.13 19.07
C ARG A 31 0.67 1.27 19.15
N SER A 32 -0.43 1.80 19.68
CA SER A 32 -1.70 1.06 19.74
C SER A 32 -2.24 0.70 18.36
N LEU A 33 -2.11 1.60 17.37
CA LEU A 33 -2.52 1.33 15.99
C LEU A 33 -1.61 0.29 15.33
N ILE A 34 -0.29 0.39 15.56
CA ILE A 34 0.68 -0.61 15.11
C ILE A 34 0.32 -1.99 15.70
N ASP A 35 0.05 -2.08 17.00
CA ASP A 35 -0.29 -3.36 17.64
C ASP A 35 -1.56 -3.97 17.05
N LYS A 36 -2.61 -3.16 16.82
CA LYS A 36 -3.85 -3.62 16.17
C LYS A 36 -3.59 -4.11 14.75
N ALA A 37 -2.85 -3.36 13.94
CA ALA A 37 -2.50 -3.79 12.60
C ALA A 37 -1.76 -5.14 12.64
N LEU A 38 -0.66 -5.21 13.39
CA LEU A 38 0.25 -6.36 13.35
C LEU A 38 -0.26 -7.62 14.06
N ASN A 39 -1.12 -7.47 15.08
CA ASN A 39 -1.60 -8.59 15.88
C ASN A 39 -3.04 -8.98 15.57
N GLU A 40 -3.88 -8.03 15.16
CA GLU A 40 -5.32 -8.24 14.97
C GLU A 40 -5.74 -8.19 13.49
N ASN A 41 -4.81 -7.93 12.56
CA ASN A 41 -5.10 -7.69 11.14
C ASN A 41 -6.08 -6.51 10.94
N ASP A 42 -5.97 -5.48 11.77
CA ASP A 42 -6.81 -4.28 11.64
C ASP A 42 -6.30 -3.42 10.47
N GLU A 43 -6.93 -3.58 9.31
CA GLU A 43 -6.61 -2.86 8.06
C GLU A 43 -6.83 -1.35 8.18
N PHE A 44 -7.80 -0.93 9.00
CA PHE A 44 -8.03 0.50 9.26
C PHE A 44 -6.87 1.07 10.08
N ALA A 45 -6.46 0.38 11.16
CA ALA A 45 -5.29 0.77 11.93
C ALA A 45 -4.02 0.80 11.08
N TYR A 46 -3.85 -0.18 10.18
CA TYR A 46 -2.74 -0.17 9.23
C TYR A 46 -2.78 1.05 8.30
N SER A 47 -3.96 1.43 7.78
CA SER A 47 -4.10 2.60 6.93
C SER A 47 -3.73 3.90 7.65
N GLU A 48 -4.08 4.04 8.93
CA GLU A 48 -3.71 5.20 9.75
C GLU A 48 -2.19 5.24 10.01
N VAL A 49 -1.59 4.08 10.32
CA VAL A 49 -0.13 3.96 10.46
C VAL A 49 0.58 4.35 9.17
N ARG A 50 0.13 3.82 8.03
CA ARG A 50 0.64 4.18 6.71
C ARG A 50 0.57 5.69 6.48
N ALA A 51 -0.60 6.28 6.68
CA ALA A 51 -0.78 7.71 6.45
C ALA A 51 0.13 8.58 7.34
N HIS A 52 0.35 8.19 8.59
CA HIS A 52 1.30 8.85 9.49
C HIS A 52 2.74 8.81 8.95
N TYR A 53 3.27 7.63 8.63
CA TYR A 53 4.65 7.50 8.15
C TYR A 53 4.89 8.15 6.79
N PHE A 54 3.89 8.14 5.90
CA PHE A 54 3.95 8.89 4.64
C PHE A 54 3.99 10.40 4.88
N SER A 55 3.19 10.91 5.81
CA SER A 55 3.13 12.35 6.14
C SER A 55 4.40 12.87 6.79
N GLU A 56 5.11 12.01 7.54
CA GLU A 56 6.39 12.32 8.18
C GLU A 56 7.62 12.08 7.26
N GLU A 57 7.41 11.65 6.00
CA GLU A 57 8.48 11.25 5.07
C GLU A 57 9.39 10.12 5.62
N ARG A 58 8.85 9.29 6.52
CA ARG A 58 9.57 8.20 7.23
C ARG A 58 9.23 6.82 6.65
N LEU A 59 9.19 6.70 5.32
CA LEU A 59 8.78 5.47 4.62
C LEU A 59 9.68 4.26 4.94
N GLN A 60 10.96 4.48 5.22
CA GLN A 60 11.89 3.40 5.59
C GLN A 60 11.48 2.74 6.91
N ASP A 61 11.03 3.52 7.89
CA ASP A 61 10.57 3.01 9.18
C ASP A 61 9.27 2.22 9.04
N PHE A 62 8.44 2.58 8.06
CA PHE A 62 7.19 1.89 7.76
C PHE A 62 7.36 0.54 7.05
N CYS A 63 8.47 0.34 6.32
CA CYS A 63 8.72 -0.86 5.52
C CYS A 63 8.56 -2.16 6.32
N TYR A 64 9.03 -2.18 7.57
CA TYR A 64 8.87 -3.34 8.45
C TYR A 64 7.39 -3.71 8.67
N TYR A 65 6.52 -2.72 8.91
CA TYR A 65 5.09 -2.95 9.12
C TYR A 65 4.38 -3.42 7.85
N ALA A 66 4.74 -2.85 6.70
CA ALA A 66 4.22 -3.27 5.41
C ALA A 66 4.58 -4.73 5.09
N ILE A 67 5.85 -5.13 5.29
CA ILE A 67 6.28 -6.53 5.10
C ILE A 67 5.51 -7.47 6.01
N LYS A 68 5.29 -7.09 7.27
CA LYS A 68 4.54 -7.92 8.24
C LYS A 68 3.09 -8.11 7.83
N MET A 69 2.40 -7.05 7.40
CA MET A 69 1.02 -7.15 6.94
C MET A 69 0.90 -7.95 5.64
N ALA A 70 1.78 -7.68 4.67
CA ALA A 70 1.83 -8.40 3.41
C ALA A 70 2.01 -9.90 3.65
N ASN A 71 3.06 -10.31 4.37
CA ASN A 71 3.42 -11.72 4.47
C ASN A 71 2.65 -12.52 5.53
N LYS A 72 2.13 -11.88 6.58
CA LYS A 72 1.39 -12.58 7.65
C LYS A 72 -0.08 -12.77 7.30
N TYR A 73 -0.67 -11.79 6.62
CA TYR A 73 -2.11 -11.73 6.40
C TYR A 73 -2.51 -11.72 4.93
N ASP A 74 -1.55 -11.84 4.01
CA ASP A 74 -1.76 -11.69 2.57
C ASP A 74 -2.49 -10.37 2.22
N TYR A 75 -2.23 -9.29 2.99
CA TYR A 75 -2.96 -8.04 2.81
C TYR A 75 -2.52 -7.34 1.51
N PRO A 76 -3.41 -7.19 0.49
CA PRO A 76 -3.00 -6.80 -0.87
C PRO A 76 -2.32 -5.44 -0.94
N ASP A 77 -2.86 -4.46 -0.21
CA ASP A 77 -2.33 -3.10 -0.19
C ASP A 77 -0.98 -3.00 0.49
N ALA A 78 -0.70 -3.86 1.47
CA ALA A 78 0.60 -3.91 2.11
C ALA A 78 1.69 -4.44 1.16
N TYR A 79 1.35 -5.37 0.25
CA TYR A 79 2.30 -5.78 -0.79
C TYR A 79 2.71 -4.57 -1.66
N TYR A 80 1.74 -3.74 -2.07
CA TYR A 80 2.05 -2.55 -2.84
C TYR A 80 2.86 -1.53 -2.02
N ASP A 81 2.54 -1.37 -0.74
CA ASP A 81 3.30 -0.49 0.14
C ASP A 81 4.77 -0.92 0.30
N VAL A 82 5.08 -2.23 0.32
CA VAL A 82 6.47 -2.71 0.28
C VAL A 82 7.15 -2.29 -1.02
N PHE A 83 6.51 -2.48 -2.18
CA PHE A 83 7.05 -2.00 -3.46
C PHE A 83 7.39 -0.51 -3.41
N VAL A 84 6.47 0.32 -2.92
CA VAL A 84 6.66 1.78 -2.80
C VAL A 84 7.85 2.11 -1.88
N THR A 85 7.98 1.43 -0.74
CA THR A 85 9.09 1.68 0.20
C THR A 85 10.46 1.27 -0.36
N LEU A 86 10.51 0.31 -1.29
CA LEU A 86 11.74 -0.12 -1.94
C LEU A 86 12.13 0.79 -3.11
N THR A 87 11.18 1.47 -3.75
CA THR A 87 11.44 2.29 -4.95
C THR A 87 11.55 3.78 -4.65
N LEU A 88 10.80 4.32 -3.70
CA LEU A 88 10.79 5.76 -3.40
C LEU A 88 11.98 6.23 -2.55
N THR A 89 12.72 5.34 -1.93
CA THR A 89 13.83 5.71 -1.03
C THR A 89 15.02 6.35 -1.73
N GLU A 90 15.17 6.16 -3.04
CA GLU A 90 16.27 6.73 -3.82
C GLU A 90 15.84 7.79 -4.85
N ASN A 91 14.54 8.02 -5.05
CA ASN A 91 14.00 8.83 -6.17
C ASN A 91 14.58 8.42 -7.55
N LYS A 92 15.02 7.17 -7.70
CA LYS A 92 15.56 6.68 -8.96
C LYS A 92 14.55 5.79 -9.67
N PRO A 93 14.64 5.67 -11.02
CA PRO A 93 13.85 4.69 -11.75
C PRO A 93 14.10 3.28 -11.22
N ILE A 94 13.07 2.44 -11.25
CA ILE A 94 13.14 1.05 -10.79
C ILE A 94 14.29 0.26 -11.45
N ASP A 95 14.61 0.57 -12.70
CA ASP A 95 15.69 -0.09 -13.46
C ASP A 95 17.09 0.20 -12.92
N SER A 96 17.24 1.24 -12.10
CA SER A 96 18.52 1.61 -11.47
C SER A 96 18.79 0.86 -10.16
N LEU A 97 17.79 0.16 -9.62
CA LEU A 97 17.97 -0.65 -8.41
C LEU A 97 18.88 -1.84 -8.70
N GLU A 98 19.63 -2.27 -7.69
CA GLU A 98 20.38 -3.53 -7.71
C GLU A 98 19.43 -4.70 -8.02
N ASN A 99 19.90 -5.72 -8.75
CA ASN A 99 19.00 -6.68 -9.40
C ASN A 99 18.14 -7.46 -8.40
N LYS A 100 18.68 -7.89 -7.25
CA LYS A 100 17.89 -8.57 -6.22
C LYS A 100 16.86 -7.65 -5.61
N THR A 101 17.23 -6.41 -5.31
CA THR A 101 16.31 -5.39 -4.80
C THR A 101 15.19 -5.09 -5.80
N ARG A 102 15.51 -4.98 -7.09
CA ARG A 102 14.54 -4.78 -8.17
C ARG A 102 13.57 -5.96 -8.28
N CYS A 103 14.10 -7.19 -8.28
CA CYS A 103 13.28 -8.39 -8.34
C CYS A 103 12.34 -8.48 -7.14
N LEU A 104 12.83 -8.18 -5.94
CA LEU A 104 12.01 -8.16 -4.74
C LEU A 104 10.89 -7.13 -4.85
N ALA A 105 11.19 -5.90 -5.27
CA ALA A 105 10.18 -4.85 -5.46
C ALA A 105 9.10 -5.29 -6.48
N LEU A 106 9.51 -5.86 -7.61
CA LEU A 106 8.59 -6.32 -8.66
C LEU A 106 7.74 -7.52 -8.21
N TYR A 107 8.30 -8.43 -7.41
CA TYR A 107 7.54 -9.50 -6.77
C TYR A 107 6.39 -8.90 -5.93
N TYR A 108 6.70 -7.94 -5.05
CA TYR A 108 5.69 -7.31 -4.20
C TYR A 108 4.62 -6.55 -5.00
N LEU A 109 5.00 -5.82 -6.04
CA LEU A 109 4.04 -5.13 -6.93
C LEU A 109 3.07 -6.10 -7.61
N LEU A 110 3.59 -7.18 -8.19
CA LEU A 110 2.76 -8.16 -8.90
C LEU A 110 1.90 -8.96 -7.94
N LYS A 111 2.42 -9.30 -6.76
CA LYS A 111 1.68 -10.03 -5.73
C LYS A 111 0.50 -9.19 -5.21
N ALA A 112 0.68 -7.87 -5.06
CA ALA A 112 -0.40 -6.96 -4.73
C ALA A 112 -1.55 -7.04 -5.76
N LYS A 113 -1.22 -7.03 -7.06
CA LYS A 113 -2.21 -7.19 -8.14
C LYS A 113 -2.89 -8.55 -8.12
N GLU A 114 -2.14 -9.62 -7.93
CA GLU A 114 -2.69 -10.99 -7.88
C GLU A 114 -3.71 -11.16 -6.74
N LEU A 115 -3.50 -10.45 -5.63
CA LEU A 115 -4.39 -10.43 -4.48
C LEU A 115 -5.50 -9.37 -4.58
N GLY A 116 -5.54 -8.59 -5.67
CA GLY A 116 -6.64 -7.65 -5.96
C GLY A 116 -6.46 -6.22 -5.46
N SER A 117 -5.24 -5.80 -5.11
CA SER A 117 -4.98 -4.38 -4.83
C SER A 117 -5.11 -3.54 -6.10
N GLU A 118 -5.79 -2.39 -5.98
CA GLU A 118 -5.95 -1.42 -7.07
C GLU A 118 -4.89 -0.32 -7.04
N ARG A 119 -4.09 -0.20 -5.97
CA ARG A 119 -3.17 0.94 -5.77
C ARG A 119 -2.01 0.96 -6.76
N GLY A 120 -1.52 -0.21 -7.18
CA GLY A 120 -0.38 -0.34 -8.11
C GLY A 120 -0.74 -0.45 -9.59
N LYS A 121 -2.00 -0.19 -9.97
CA LYS A 121 -2.47 -0.45 -11.34
C LYS A 121 -1.73 0.37 -12.40
N TYR A 122 -1.44 1.64 -12.09
CA TYR A 122 -0.68 2.52 -12.96
C TYR A 122 0.78 2.09 -13.08
N ASP A 123 1.43 1.74 -11.96
CA ASP A 123 2.82 1.26 -11.98
C ASP A 123 2.95 -0.02 -12.81
N ILE A 124 2.01 -0.94 -12.68
CA ILE A 124 2.01 -2.18 -13.47
C ILE A 124 1.87 -1.90 -14.95
N GLN A 125 0.96 -0.99 -15.35
CA GLN A 125 0.80 -0.63 -16.76
C GLN A 125 2.06 0.04 -17.33
N ASN A 126 2.74 0.86 -16.53
CA ASN A 126 3.95 1.55 -16.94
C ASN A 126 5.16 0.60 -17.04
N ILE A 127 5.31 -0.32 -16.09
CA ILE A 127 6.44 -1.26 -16.02
C ILE A 127 6.24 -2.45 -16.97
N PHE A 128 5.00 -2.90 -17.17
CA PHE A 128 4.63 -4.08 -17.95
C PHE A 128 3.61 -3.76 -19.04
N PRO A 129 3.96 -2.94 -20.04
CA PRO A 129 3.02 -2.49 -21.07
C PRO A 129 2.52 -3.61 -21.97
N ASP A 130 3.35 -4.62 -22.24
CA ASP A 130 3.05 -5.68 -23.22
C ASP A 130 2.49 -6.95 -22.57
N SER A 131 3.09 -7.38 -21.46
CA SER A 131 2.69 -8.59 -20.74
C SER A 131 3.04 -8.49 -19.27
N ILE A 132 2.09 -8.88 -18.43
CA ILE A 132 2.23 -8.83 -16.97
C ILE A 132 2.57 -10.25 -16.50
N PRO A 133 3.78 -10.51 -16.00
CA PRO A 133 4.13 -11.83 -15.45
C PRO A 133 3.44 -12.06 -14.11
N ASN A 134 3.44 -13.31 -13.65
CA ASN A 134 3.09 -13.62 -12.26
C ASN A 134 4.23 -13.21 -11.33
N SER A 135 3.91 -12.92 -10.08
CA SER A 135 4.85 -12.50 -9.03
C SER A 135 6.02 -13.48 -8.87
N THR A 136 5.76 -14.79 -8.96
CA THR A 136 6.77 -15.84 -8.78
C THR A 136 7.91 -15.76 -9.79
N TYR A 137 7.69 -15.19 -10.98
CA TYR A 137 8.74 -14.97 -11.97
C TYR A 137 9.94 -14.22 -11.36
N TYR A 138 9.70 -13.18 -10.57
CA TYR A 138 10.78 -12.40 -9.99
C TYR A 138 11.44 -13.06 -8.77
N LEU A 139 10.79 -14.03 -8.13
CA LEU A 139 11.46 -14.88 -7.14
C LEU A 139 12.45 -15.84 -7.83
N GLU A 140 12.04 -16.39 -8.98
CA GLU A 140 12.89 -17.26 -9.79
C GLU A 140 14.09 -16.49 -10.36
N GLU A 141 13.88 -15.31 -10.93
CA GLU A 141 14.98 -14.46 -11.44
C GLU A 141 15.97 -14.08 -10.33
N MET A 142 15.49 -13.67 -9.16
CA MET A 142 16.35 -13.31 -8.01
C MET A 142 17.23 -14.48 -7.54
N SER A 143 16.80 -15.72 -7.74
CA SER A 143 17.54 -16.93 -7.32
C SER A 143 18.69 -17.32 -8.25
N LYS A 144 18.78 -16.73 -9.45
CA LYS A 144 19.80 -17.06 -10.46
C LYS A 144 21.14 -16.35 -10.23
N GLU A 145 21.18 -15.39 -9.31
CA GLU A 145 22.35 -14.62 -8.91
C GLU A 145 23.04 -15.14 -7.65
#